data_AF-A0A852B4B2-F1
#
_entry.id   AF-A0A852B4B2-F1
#
_cell.length_a   1.000
_cell.length_b   1.000
_cell.length_c   1.000
_cell.angle_alpha   90.00
_cell.angle_beta   90.00
_cell.angle_gamma   90.00
#
_symmetry.space_group_name_H-M   'P 1'
#
loop_
_entity.id
_entity.type
_entity.pdbx_description
1 polymer ?
#
loop_
_entity_poly.entity_id
_entity_poly.type
_entity_poly.pdbx_seq_one_letter_code
_entity_poly.pdbx_strand_id
1 'polypeptide(L)'
;RLYPPISSPGTRQRYKEDFGAELRRYKELCAHMDGVNERLAQLGAQLDQVPEDSAQYQALAEEYNHLKDVKRSPEYQEKKRESKTLRNKLFHIKRMVSDYDKL
;
A
#
# COMPACT_ATOMS: atom_id res chain seq x y z
N ARG A 1 1.47 -13.85 20.83
CA ARG A 1 1.49 -12.72 19.86
C ARG A 1 2.94 -12.25 19.70
N LEU A 2 3.39 -11.90 18.49
CA LEU A 2 4.81 -11.56 18.19
C LEU A 2 5.34 -10.28 18.87
N TYR A 3 4.46 -9.42 19.37
CA TYR A 3 4.83 -8.18 20.06
C TYR A 3 4.03 -8.03 21.38
N PRO A 4 4.43 -8.68 22.48
CA PRO A 4 3.81 -8.46 23.81
C PRO A 4 4.03 -7.04 24.37
N PRO A 5 3.38 -6.67 25.50
CA PRO A 5 3.66 -5.43 26.21
C PRO A 5 5.15 -5.29 26.54
N ILE A 6 5.68 -4.07 26.40
CA ILE A 6 7.09 -3.78 26.59
C ILE A 6 7.37 -3.60 28.09
N SER A 7 8.45 -4.23 28.57
CA SER A 7 8.88 -4.18 29.98
C SER A 7 10.27 -3.58 30.18
N SER A 8 10.96 -3.19 29.10
CA SER A 8 12.34 -2.69 29.17
C SER A 8 12.68 -1.73 28.02
N PRO A 9 13.62 -0.79 28.24
CA PRO A 9 14.12 0.10 27.18
C PRO A 9 14.74 -0.66 26.00
N GLY A 10 15.43 -1.78 26.27
CA GLY A 10 16.00 -2.62 25.20
C GLY A 10 14.92 -3.24 24.31
N THR A 11 13.83 -3.74 24.90
CA THR A 11 12.69 -4.26 24.12
C THR A 11 12.00 -3.14 23.34
N ARG A 12 11.88 -1.95 23.92
CA ARG A 12 11.37 -0.76 23.24
C ARG A 12 12.17 -0.42 21.99
N GLN A 13 13.50 -0.38 22.13
CA GLN A 13 14.39 -0.03 21.01
C GLN A 13 14.25 -1.03 19.86
N ARG A 14 14.25 -2.34 20.17
CA ARG A 14 14.01 -3.39 19.17
C ARG A 14 12.67 -3.21 18.44
N TYR A 15 11.59 -2.87 19.16
CA TYR A 15 10.28 -2.64 18.53
C TYR A 15 10.30 -1.45 17.57
N LYS A 16 11.06 -0.38 17.90
CA LYS A 16 11.20 0.79 17.02
C LYS A 16 12.00 0.46 15.76
N GLU A 17 13.04 -0.37 15.87
CA GLU A 17 13.83 -0.83 14.73
C GLU A 17 12.99 -1.69 13.78
N ASP A 18 12.28 -2.69 14.31
CA ASP A 18 11.32 -3.50 13.56
C ASP A 18 10.26 -2.62 12.88
N PHE A 19 9.66 -1.68 13.63
CA PHE A 19 8.69 -0.75 13.08
C PHE A 19 9.26 0.04 11.90
N GLY A 20 10.50 0.53 12.02
CA GLY A 20 11.17 1.28 10.96
C GLY A 20 11.36 0.46 9.68
N ALA A 21 11.81 -0.79 9.81
CA ALA A 21 12.00 -1.69 8.66
C ALA A 21 10.68 -2.01 7.96
N GLU A 22 9.65 -2.37 8.73
CA GLU A 22 8.32 -2.74 8.22
C GLU A 22 7.60 -1.52 7.62
N LEU A 23 7.82 -0.32 8.19
CA LEU A 23 7.23 0.92 7.68
C LEU A 23 7.78 1.28 6.30
N ARG A 24 9.08 1.05 6.04
CA ARG A 24 9.65 1.28 4.71
C ARG A 24 8.96 0.40 3.67
N ARG A 25 8.88 -0.91 3.93
CA ARG A 25 8.18 -1.86 3.05
C ARG A 25 6.71 -1.48 2.85
N TYR A 26 6.02 -1.11 3.92
CA TYR A 26 4.63 -0.66 3.83
C TYR A 26 4.47 0.58 2.93
N LYS A 27 5.35 1.57 3.06
CA LYS A 27 5.33 2.79 2.24
C LYS A 27 5.61 2.49 0.76
N GLU A 28 6.56 1.61 0.47
CA GLU A 28 6.84 1.17 -0.91
C GLU A 28 5.62 0.53 -1.57
N LEU A 29 4.93 -0.36 -0.84
CA LEU A 29 3.70 -0.99 -1.33
C LEU A 29 2.59 0.03 -1.55
N CYS A 30 2.39 0.98 -0.63
CA CYS A 30 1.40 2.05 -0.80
C CYS A 30 1.73 2.89 -2.04
N ALA A 31 2.96 3.36 -2.18
CA ALA A 31 3.38 4.18 -3.32
C ALA A 31 3.16 3.46 -4.67
N HIS A 32 3.49 2.17 -4.76
CA HIS A 32 3.21 1.38 -5.95
C HIS A 32 1.71 1.28 -6.25
N MET A 33 0.89 0.99 -5.23
CA MET A 33 -0.56 0.88 -5.40
C MET A 33 -1.21 2.21 -5.78
N ASP A 34 -0.75 3.31 -5.19
CA ASP A 34 -1.22 4.67 -5.45
C ASP A 34 -0.86 5.10 -6.87
N GLY A 35 0.35 4.81 -7.35
CA GLY A 35 0.74 5.10 -8.74
C GLY A 35 -0.14 4.39 -9.77
N VAL A 36 -0.51 3.13 -9.52
CA VAL A 36 -1.47 2.40 -10.40
C VAL A 36 -2.85 3.04 -10.37
N ASN A 37 -3.33 3.46 -9.20
CA ASN A 37 -4.64 4.13 -9.08
C ASN A 37 -4.65 5.51 -9.73
N GLU A 38 -3.56 6.27 -9.58
CA GLU A 38 -3.40 7.58 -10.20
C GLU A 38 -3.40 7.47 -11.73
N ARG A 39 -2.64 6.52 -12.30
CA ARG A 39 -2.64 6.31 -13.75
C ARG A 39 -4.02 5.90 -14.28
N LEU A 40 -4.74 5.04 -13.56
CA LEU A 40 -6.12 4.70 -13.92
C LEU A 40 -7.05 5.92 -13.89
N ALA A 41 -6.94 6.77 -12.88
CA ALA A 41 -7.74 7.99 -12.79
C ALA A 41 -7.42 8.96 -13.94
N GLN A 42 -6.14 9.13 -14.28
CA GLN A 42 -5.69 9.94 -15.42
C GLN A 42 -6.21 9.41 -16.75
N LEU A 43 -6.17 8.09 -16.97
CA LEU A 43 -6.68 7.46 -18.19
C LEU A 43 -8.20 7.59 -18.27
N GLY A 44 -8.92 7.38 -17.17
CA GLY A 44 -10.38 7.59 -17.11
C GLY A 44 -10.76 9.03 -17.50
N ALA A 45 -10.09 10.02 -16.91
CA ALA A 45 -10.34 11.42 -17.24
C ALA A 45 -10.00 11.79 -18.70
N GLN A 46 -9.04 11.10 -19.33
CA GLN A 46 -8.71 11.29 -20.74
C GLN A 46 -9.73 10.62 -21.66
N LEU A 47 -10.22 9.42 -21.31
CA LEU A 47 -11.27 8.72 -22.03
C LEU A 47 -12.55 9.56 -22.09
N ASP A 48 -12.90 10.23 -21.00
CA ASP A 48 -14.06 11.14 -20.92
C ASP A 48 -13.95 12.37 -21.84
N GLN A 49 -12.77 12.67 -22.37
CA GLN A 49 -12.49 13.87 -23.19
C GLN A 49 -12.39 13.59 -24.69
N VAL A 50 -12.40 12.33 -25.13
CA VAL A 50 -12.18 11.97 -26.53
C VAL A 50 -13.37 11.18 -27.09
N PRO A 51 -13.68 11.29 -28.41
CA PRO A 51 -14.78 10.55 -29.02
C PRO A 51 -14.56 9.03 -28.96
N GLU A 52 -15.59 8.27 -28.60
CA GLU A 52 -15.49 6.80 -28.43
C GLU A 52 -15.11 6.04 -29.71
N ASP A 53 -15.45 6.59 -30.88
CA ASP A 53 -15.13 6.03 -32.19
C ASP A 53 -13.71 6.38 -32.68
N SER A 54 -12.98 7.21 -31.93
CA SER A 54 -11.62 7.62 -32.29
C SER A 54 -10.59 6.53 -32.00
N ALA A 55 -9.54 6.48 -32.83
CA ALA A 55 -8.38 5.61 -32.58
C ALA A 55 -7.68 5.96 -31.25
N GLN A 56 -7.73 7.22 -30.81
CA GLN A 56 -7.19 7.65 -29.54
C GLN A 56 -7.94 7.04 -28.35
N TYR A 57 -9.28 7.00 -28.41
CA TYR A 57 -10.09 6.35 -27.38
C TYR A 57 -9.73 4.87 -27.25
N GLN A 58 -9.61 4.16 -28.37
CA GLN A 58 -9.25 2.74 -28.38
C GLN A 58 -7.89 2.50 -27.68
N ALA A 59 -6.87 3.28 -28.03
CA ALA A 59 -5.55 3.16 -27.41
C ALA A 59 -5.58 3.43 -25.89
N LEU A 60 -6.30 4.47 -25.46
CA LEU A 60 -6.46 4.79 -24.03
C LEU A 60 -7.24 3.69 -23.29
N ALA A 61 -8.27 3.13 -23.93
CA ALA A 61 -9.11 2.08 -23.35
C ALA A 61 -8.34 0.76 -23.20
N GLU A 62 -7.48 0.42 -24.15
CA GLU A 62 -6.56 -0.71 -24.07
C GLU A 62 -5.62 -0.59 -22.86
N GLU A 63 -4.96 0.57 -22.69
CA GLU A 63 -4.07 0.80 -21.54
C GLU A 63 -4.84 0.76 -20.21
N TYR A 64 -6.02 1.39 -20.17
CA TYR A 64 -6.87 1.41 -18.98
C TYR A 64 -7.31 -0.01 -18.57
N ASN A 65 -7.71 -0.83 -19.53
CA ASN A 65 -8.09 -2.22 -19.28
C ASN A 65 -6.89 -3.07 -18.86
N HIS A 66 -5.73 -2.88 -19.47
CA HIS A 66 -4.50 -3.54 -19.04
C HIS A 66 -4.17 -3.24 -17.57
N LEU A 67 -4.26 -1.99 -17.14
CA LEU A 67 -4.03 -1.64 -15.72
C LEU A 67 -5.09 -2.21 -14.78
N LYS A 68 -6.35 -2.33 -15.23
CA LYS A 68 -7.39 -3.03 -14.47
C LYS A 68 -7.07 -4.51 -14.31
N ASP A 69 -6.51 -5.15 -15.32
CA ASP A 69 -6.09 -6.54 -15.26
C ASP A 69 -4.86 -6.73 -14.37
N VAL A 70 -3.87 -5.81 -14.42
CA VAL A 70 -2.77 -5.75 -13.45
C VAL A 70 -3.31 -5.68 -12.02
N LYS A 71 -4.34 -4.86 -11.75
CA LYS A 71 -4.95 -4.81 -10.41
C LYS A 71 -5.63 -6.11 -10.00
N ARG A 72 -6.14 -6.89 -10.96
CA ARG A 72 -6.77 -8.20 -10.70
C ARG A 72 -5.75 -9.32 -10.59
N SER A 73 -4.50 -9.09 -11.01
CA SER A 73 -3.46 -10.10 -11.01
C SER A 73 -3.18 -10.64 -9.60
N PRO A 74 -2.79 -11.92 -9.48
CA PRO A 74 -2.40 -12.50 -8.21
C PRO A 74 -1.31 -11.69 -7.49
N GLU A 75 -0.31 -11.19 -8.23
CA GLU A 75 0.81 -10.44 -7.65
C GLU A 75 0.36 -9.10 -7.05
N TYR A 76 -0.59 -8.41 -7.68
CA TYR A 76 -1.12 -7.15 -7.11
C TYR A 76 -1.99 -7.44 -5.88
N GLN A 77 -2.84 -8.47 -5.95
CA GLN A 77 -3.68 -8.86 -4.82
C GLN A 77 -2.86 -9.34 -3.62
N GLU A 78 -1.73 -10.01 -3.86
CA GLU A 78 -0.77 -10.38 -2.83
C GLU A 78 -0.14 -9.15 -2.17
N LYS A 79 0.37 -8.19 -2.95
CA LYS A 79 0.90 -6.92 -2.43
C LYS A 79 -0.15 -6.15 -1.62
N LYS A 80 -1.41 -6.15 -2.07
CA LYS A 80 -2.54 -5.55 -1.34
C LYS A 80 -2.78 -6.26 0.01
N ARG A 81 -2.71 -7.58 0.04
CA ARG A 81 -2.84 -8.37 1.29
C ARG A 81 -1.65 -8.10 2.22
N GLU A 82 -0.43 -8.08 1.68
CA GLU A 82 0.80 -7.74 2.41
C GLU A 82 0.68 -6.35 3.07
N SER A 83 0.25 -5.35 2.31
CA SER A 83 0.01 -3.99 2.81
C SER A 83 -0.97 -3.96 3.99
N LYS A 84 -2.08 -4.72 3.92
CA LYS A 84 -3.05 -4.82 5.04
C LYS A 84 -2.43 -5.47 6.28
N THR A 85 -1.65 -6.54 6.09
CA THR A 85 -0.96 -7.23 7.19
C THR A 85 0.08 -6.33 7.85
N LEU A 86 0.92 -5.64 7.05
CA LEU A 86 1.92 -4.69 7.53
C LEU A 86 1.26 -3.54 8.29
N ARG A 87 0.19 -2.96 7.76
CA ARG A 87 -0.57 -1.90 8.44
C ARG A 87 -1.00 -2.35 9.84
N ASN A 88 -1.60 -3.54 9.96
CA ASN A 88 -2.06 -4.05 11.24
C ASN A 88 -0.89 -4.29 12.22
N LYS A 89 0.22 -4.86 11.73
CA LYS A 89 1.44 -5.06 12.51
C LYS A 89 2.02 -3.74 13.00
N LEU A 90 2.16 -2.74 12.12
CA LEU A 90 2.65 -1.40 12.44
C LEU A 90 1.77 -0.71 13.50
N PHE A 91 0.45 -0.75 13.35
CA PHE A 91 -0.46 -0.21 14.36
C PHE A 91 -0.27 -0.87 15.73
N HIS A 92 -0.12 -2.18 15.75
CA HIS A 92 0.10 -2.93 16.99
C HIS A 92 1.43 -2.57 17.65
N ILE A 93 2.54 -2.54 16.89
CA ILE A 93 3.86 -2.16 17.42
C ILE A 93 3.85 -0.72 17.92
N LYS A 94 3.27 0.21 17.15
CA LYS A 94 3.12 1.62 17.55
C LYS A 94 2.36 1.75 18.86
N ARG A 95 1.30 0.97 19.04
CA ARG A 95 0.54 0.91 20.30
C ARG A 95 1.42 0.40 21.45
N MET A 96 2.15 -0.71 21.28
CA MET A 96 3.02 -1.24 22.35
C MET A 96 4.09 -0.24 22.79
N VAL A 97 4.70 0.49 21.86
CA VAL A 97 5.66 1.55 22.17
C VAL A 97 4.98 2.73 22.88
N SER A 98 3.84 3.18 22.37
CA SER A 98 3.11 4.29 23.00
C SER A 98 2.57 3.95 24.38
N ASP A 99 2.16 2.72 24.64
CA ASP A 99 1.65 2.29 25.93
C ASP A 99 2.80 2.26 26.96
N TYR A 100 4.00 1.82 26.56
CA TYR A 100 5.20 1.86 27.40
C TYR A 100 5.69 3.29 27.69
N ASP A 101 5.66 4.19 26.71
CA ASP A 101 6.12 5.57 26.87
C ASP A 101 5.22 6.43 27.78
N LYS A 102 4.01 5.94 28.10
CA LYS A 102 3.05 6.61 29.00
C LYS A 102 3.12 6.11 30.44
N LEU A 103 3.82 5.00 30.69
CA LEU A 103 4.08 4.47 32.03
C LEU A 103 5.21 5.27 32.69
#